data_AF-A0A924D351-F1
#
_entry.id   AF-A0A924D351-F1
#
_cell.length_a   1.000
_cell.length_b   1.000
_cell.length_c   1.000
_cell.angle_alpha   90.00
_cell.angle_beta   90.00
_cell.angle_gamma   90.00
#
_symmetry.space_group_name_H-M   'P 1'
#
loop_
_entity.id
_entity.type
_entity.pdbx_description
1 polymer ?
#
loop_
_entity_poly.entity_id
_entity_poly.type
_entity_poly.pdbx_seq_one_letter_code
_entity_poly.pdbx_strand_id
1 'polypeptide(L)'
;MTRDQESFYAMVLKVKNFGIKNLTAMAAFPSLALLFTQLTTLINALISADKGSRADLTGYAMEKVVKRNALEAICEKLSNALAAYGAMNNNLSLQKRADFNASQWYSFSEENLMTEALILKDLATPVGVALAPFGAGVADITALDTSLSAFTAIIDEPTLNIDIRKEDNKKIVLVIGQIKDFFNDKLDVVMKVVKSSNPSLYNLYLSARAIDTNGSATAPTVLKMVAPFTTVTMHTAVAYSEDTFYTIQNRGSDAVTFSLSTTDNSEGPEPVTLGAGETRTRLASNLAVSGTFLVVKNPSASSVEVKLWVE
;
A
#
# COMPACT_ATOMS: atom_id res chain seq x y z
N MET A 1 -4.14 4.54 5.29
CA MET A 1 -3.53 5.85 5.62
C MET A 1 -4.12 6.95 4.75
N THR A 2 -4.13 8.21 5.22
CA THR A 2 -4.38 9.40 4.39
C THR A 2 -3.10 9.84 3.66
N ARG A 3 -3.22 10.71 2.64
CA ARG A 3 -2.06 11.24 1.89
C ARG A 3 -1.00 11.90 2.79
N ASP A 4 -1.44 12.61 3.82
CA ASP A 4 -0.53 13.26 4.76
C ASP A 4 0.19 12.24 5.65
N GLN A 5 -0.51 11.18 6.06
CA GLN A 5 0.07 10.07 6.82
C GLN A 5 1.08 9.28 5.98
N GLU A 6 0.82 9.10 4.69
CA GLU A 6 1.75 8.48 3.74
C GLU A 6 3.00 9.34 3.49
N SER A 7 2.82 10.66 3.36
CA SER A 7 3.95 11.60 3.21
C SER A 7 4.81 11.63 4.48
N PHE A 8 4.17 11.64 5.66
CA PHE A 8 4.86 11.50 6.93
C PHE A 8 5.63 10.18 7.00
N TYR A 9 4.99 9.05 6.70
CA TYR A 9 5.62 7.74 6.68
C TYR A 9 6.83 7.68 5.74
N ALA A 10 6.74 8.28 4.56
CA ALA A 10 7.87 8.40 3.62
C ALA A 10 9.05 9.17 4.24
N MET A 11 8.79 10.27 4.95
CA MET A 11 9.82 10.98 5.72
C MET A 11 10.43 10.09 6.81
N VAL A 12 9.62 9.34 7.56
CA VAL A 12 10.14 8.42 8.59
C VAL A 12 11.09 7.37 7.99
N LEU A 13 10.75 6.80 6.82
CA LEU A 13 11.61 5.88 6.10
C LEU A 13 12.90 6.55 5.60
N LYS A 14 12.82 7.80 5.11
CA LYS A 14 13.99 8.60 4.70
C LYS A 14 14.95 8.77 5.87
N VAL A 15 14.44 9.07 7.06
CA VAL A 15 15.25 9.21 8.29
C VAL A 15 15.88 7.88 8.71
N LYS A 16 15.13 6.76 8.66
CA LYS A 16 15.69 5.42 8.90
C LYS A 16 16.85 5.13 7.94
N ASN A 17 16.65 5.39 6.64
CA ASN A 17 17.65 5.16 5.61
C ASN A 17 18.87 6.08 5.76
N PHE A 18 18.67 7.33 6.19
CA PHE A 18 19.75 8.23 6.59
C PHE A 18 20.61 7.59 7.70
N GLY A 19 19.96 7.03 8.74
CA GLY A 19 20.67 6.37 9.83
C GLY A 19 21.50 5.16 9.36
N ILE A 20 20.94 4.35 8.46
CA ILE A 20 21.67 3.20 7.89
C ILE A 20 22.86 3.65 7.05
N LYS A 21 22.68 4.66 6.18
CA LYS A 21 23.71 5.14 5.26
C LYS A 21 24.88 5.86 5.96
N ASN A 22 24.64 6.45 7.13
CA ASN A 22 25.63 7.23 7.87
C ASN A 22 26.13 6.54 9.14
N LEU A 23 26.02 5.21 9.21
CA LEU A 23 26.33 4.42 10.40
C LEU A 23 27.77 4.65 10.91
N THR A 24 28.74 4.75 10.01
CA THR A 24 30.15 5.01 10.33
C THR A 24 30.35 6.40 10.94
N ALA A 25 29.72 7.43 10.37
CA ALA A 25 29.79 8.80 10.86
C ALA A 25 29.08 8.99 12.22
N MET A 26 28.11 8.11 12.54
CA MET A 26 27.39 8.11 13.82
C MET A 26 28.02 7.20 14.88
N ALA A 27 29.07 6.45 14.56
CA ALA A 27 29.70 5.50 15.50
C ALA A 27 30.21 6.18 16.78
N ALA A 28 30.56 7.46 16.71
CA ALA A 28 30.95 8.27 17.86
C ALA A 28 29.82 8.51 18.89
N PHE A 29 28.57 8.22 18.52
CA PHE A 29 27.38 8.44 19.35
C PHE A 29 26.56 7.14 19.50
N PRO A 30 26.95 6.21 20.40
CA PRO A 30 26.29 4.92 20.55
C PRO A 30 24.78 5.02 20.86
N SER A 31 24.33 6.09 21.51
CA SER A 31 22.92 6.34 21.81
C SER A 31 22.06 6.49 20.55
N LEU A 32 22.62 7.00 19.45
CA LEU A 32 21.89 7.13 18.17
C LEU A 32 21.54 5.77 17.58
N ALA A 33 22.43 4.78 17.67
CA ALA A 33 22.17 3.44 17.16
C ALA A 33 20.96 2.79 17.85
N LEU A 34 20.82 2.97 19.17
CA LEU A 34 19.66 2.51 19.93
C LEU A 34 18.37 3.21 19.49
N LEU A 35 18.43 4.52 19.24
CA LEU A 35 17.27 5.29 18.79
C LEU A 35 16.82 4.88 17.38
N PHE A 36 17.73 4.66 16.44
CA PHE A 36 17.36 4.16 15.09
C PHE A 36 16.79 2.73 15.13
N THR A 37 17.20 1.92 16.11
CA THR A 37 16.61 0.60 16.36
C THR A 37 15.17 0.74 16.87
N GLN A 38 14.92 1.64 17.85
CA GLN A 38 13.57 1.95 18.32
C GLN A 38 12.67 2.52 17.21
N LEU A 39 13.22 3.40 16.36
CA LEU A 39 12.50 3.92 15.19
C LEU A 39 12.07 2.80 14.24
N THR A 40 12.94 1.81 14.01
CA THR A 40 12.62 0.65 13.17
C THR A 40 11.48 -0.18 13.75
N THR A 41 11.45 -0.36 15.08
CA THR A 41 10.33 -1.05 15.75
C THR A 41 9.01 -0.31 15.56
N LEU A 42 9.00 1.02 15.72
CA LEU A 42 7.79 1.82 15.50
C LEU A 42 7.33 1.79 14.04
N ILE A 43 8.26 1.82 13.08
CA ILE A 43 7.96 1.66 11.65
C ILE A 43 7.29 0.30 11.40
N ASN A 44 7.80 -0.79 11.97
CA ASN A 44 7.22 -2.13 11.80
C ASN A 44 5.83 -2.25 12.42
N ALA A 45 5.58 -1.56 13.54
CA ALA A 45 4.25 -1.46 14.14
C ALA A 45 3.28 -0.72 13.21
N LEU A 46 3.74 0.38 12.59
CA LEU A 46 2.95 1.16 11.64
C LEU A 46 2.63 0.35 10.37
N ILE A 47 3.59 -0.39 9.82
CA ILE A 47 3.39 -1.28 8.66
C ILE A 47 2.37 -2.36 8.98
N SER A 48 2.47 -2.98 10.17
CA SER A 48 1.51 -4.01 10.60
C SER A 48 0.09 -3.46 10.69
N ALA A 49 -0.09 -2.26 11.24
CA ALA A 49 -1.39 -1.60 11.34
C ALA A 49 -1.95 -1.20 9.95
N ASP A 50 -1.11 -0.70 9.04
CA ASP A 50 -1.55 -0.37 7.67
C ASP A 50 -1.93 -1.62 6.86
N LYS A 51 -1.20 -2.73 7.03
CA LYS A 51 -1.55 -4.02 6.42
C LYS A 51 -2.96 -4.48 6.84
N GLY A 52 -3.28 -4.40 8.13
CA GLY A 52 -4.61 -4.74 8.64
C GLY A 52 -5.71 -3.78 8.18
N SER A 53 -5.43 -2.47 8.18
CA SER A 53 -6.33 -1.43 7.67
C SER A 53 -6.70 -1.62 6.19
N ARG A 54 -5.74 -2.05 5.36
CA ARG A 54 -5.91 -2.25 3.92
C ARG A 54 -6.38 -3.66 3.53
N ALA A 55 -6.68 -4.53 4.50
CA ALA A 55 -7.11 -5.89 4.22
C ALA A 55 -8.40 -5.91 3.38
N ASP A 56 -8.39 -6.72 2.31
CA ASP A 56 -9.60 -7.03 1.55
C ASP A 56 -10.43 -8.05 2.33
N LEU A 57 -11.66 -7.67 2.67
CA LEU A 57 -12.56 -8.46 3.51
C LEU A 57 -13.61 -9.20 2.69
N THR A 58 -13.65 -8.98 1.37
CA THR A 58 -14.69 -9.55 0.50
C THR A 58 -14.67 -11.08 0.49
N GLY A 59 -13.49 -11.69 0.67
CA GLY A 59 -13.31 -13.14 0.78
C GLY A 59 -14.14 -13.77 1.91
N TYR A 60 -14.16 -13.16 3.10
CA TYR A 60 -14.89 -13.69 4.26
C TYR A 60 -16.41 -13.73 4.03
N ALA A 61 -16.95 -12.70 3.37
CA ALA A 61 -18.37 -12.64 3.03
C ALA A 61 -18.74 -13.73 2.01
N MET A 62 -17.91 -13.92 0.98
CA MET A 62 -18.12 -14.99 -0.01
C MET A 62 -18.01 -16.38 0.64
N GLU A 63 -17.03 -16.58 1.52
CA GLU A 63 -16.85 -17.85 2.21
C GLU A 63 -18.06 -18.18 3.10
N LYS A 64 -18.59 -17.20 3.84
CA LYS A 64 -19.82 -17.37 4.61
C LYS A 64 -20.99 -17.84 3.72
N VAL A 65 -21.18 -17.21 2.56
CA VAL A 65 -22.25 -17.60 1.62
C VAL A 65 -22.04 -19.02 1.10
N VAL A 66 -20.81 -19.41 0.78
CA VAL A 66 -20.49 -20.78 0.32
C VAL A 66 -20.81 -21.81 1.40
N LYS A 67 -20.41 -21.56 2.66
CA LYS A 67 -20.70 -22.47 3.78
C LYS A 67 -22.20 -22.53 4.10
N ARG A 68 -22.90 -21.41 3.99
CA ARG A 68 -24.36 -21.34 4.14
C ARG A 68 -25.07 -22.20 3.09
N ASN A 69 -24.74 -22.02 1.81
CA ASN A 69 -25.35 -22.78 0.72
C ASN A 69 -25.07 -24.29 0.86
N ALA A 70 -23.88 -24.67 1.32
CA ALA A 70 -23.54 -26.06 1.59
C ALA A 70 -24.38 -26.65 2.73
N LEU A 71 -24.61 -25.89 3.80
CA LEU A 71 -25.49 -26.29 4.90
C LEU A 71 -26.94 -26.43 4.43
N GLU A 72 -27.48 -25.43 3.73
CA GLU A 72 -28.85 -25.43 3.19
C GLU A 72 -29.11 -26.63 2.28
N ALA A 73 -28.17 -26.96 1.38
CA ALA A 73 -28.31 -28.09 0.46
C ALA A 73 -28.38 -29.44 1.20
N ILE A 74 -27.59 -29.62 2.26
CA ILE A 74 -27.62 -30.86 3.07
C ILE A 74 -28.89 -30.91 3.92
N CYS A 75 -29.30 -29.78 4.50
CA CYS A 75 -30.56 -29.66 5.24
C CYS A 75 -31.76 -30.02 4.36
N GLU A 76 -31.84 -29.50 3.14
CA GLU A 76 -32.90 -29.82 2.19
C GLU A 76 -32.93 -31.32 1.86
N LYS A 77 -31.77 -31.92 1.58
CA LYS A 77 -31.66 -33.36 1.30
C LYS A 77 -32.18 -34.21 2.47
N LEU A 78 -31.74 -33.91 3.70
CA LEU A 78 -32.16 -34.66 4.90
C LEU A 78 -33.63 -34.41 5.27
N SER A 79 -34.10 -33.17 5.12
CA SER A 79 -35.49 -32.76 5.31
C SER A 79 -36.44 -33.55 4.42
N ASN A 80 -36.16 -33.62 3.13
CA ASN A 80 -36.94 -34.40 2.17
C ASN A 80 -36.92 -35.90 2.49
N ALA A 81 -35.76 -36.47 2.82
CA ALA A 81 -35.64 -37.88 3.16
C ALA A 81 -36.41 -38.24 4.45
N LEU A 82 -36.35 -37.39 5.48
CA LEU A 82 -37.08 -37.58 6.74
C LEU A 82 -38.58 -37.42 6.55
N ALA A 83 -39.02 -36.44 5.76
CA ALA A 83 -40.44 -36.27 5.43
C ALA A 83 -40.99 -37.50 4.68
N ALA A 84 -40.23 -38.04 3.73
CA ALA A 84 -40.59 -39.24 2.98
C ALA A 84 -40.64 -40.49 3.88
N TYR A 85 -39.65 -40.66 4.78
CA TYR A 85 -39.65 -41.74 5.77
C TYR A 85 -40.87 -41.63 6.72
N GLY A 86 -41.18 -40.43 7.20
CA GLY A 86 -42.35 -40.17 8.04
C GLY A 86 -43.66 -40.53 7.32
N ALA A 87 -43.79 -40.16 6.05
CA ALA A 87 -44.95 -40.50 5.23
C ALA A 87 -45.12 -42.02 5.02
N MET A 88 -44.04 -42.75 4.73
CA MET A 88 -44.10 -44.21 4.53
C MET A 88 -44.45 -44.99 5.80
N ASN A 89 -44.09 -44.45 6.98
CA ASN A 89 -44.33 -45.10 8.26
C ASN A 89 -45.54 -44.55 9.02
N ASN A 90 -46.39 -43.73 8.39
CA ASN A 90 -47.55 -43.06 9.00
C ASN A 90 -47.19 -42.23 10.27
N ASN A 91 -45.96 -41.72 10.37
CA ASN A 91 -45.52 -40.85 11.46
C ASN A 91 -45.67 -39.39 11.05
N LEU A 92 -46.89 -38.85 11.21
CA LEU A 92 -47.22 -37.48 10.82
C LEU A 92 -46.41 -36.43 11.61
N SER A 93 -46.05 -36.72 12.86
CA SER A 93 -45.25 -35.82 13.70
C SER A 93 -43.84 -35.65 13.13
N LEU A 94 -43.17 -36.75 12.76
CA LEU A 94 -41.86 -36.71 12.13
C LEU A 94 -41.92 -36.03 10.76
N GLN A 95 -42.95 -36.35 9.96
CA GLN A 95 -43.16 -35.73 8.66
C GLN A 95 -43.27 -34.21 8.80
N LYS A 96 -44.17 -33.71 9.64
CA LYS A 96 -44.39 -32.25 9.77
C LYS A 96 -43.24 -31.48 10.41
N ARG A 97 -42.41 -32.15 11.21
CA ARG A 97 -41.20 -31.54 11.80
C ARG A 97 -40.02 -31.48 10.85
N ALA A 98 -40.01 -32.28 9.78
CA ALA A 98 -38.94 -32.32 8.80
C ALA A 98 -39.35 -31.75 7.43
N ASP A 99 -40.63 -31.43 7.21
CA ASP A 99 -41.18 -30.95 5.93
C ASP A 99 -40.88 -29.46 5.73
N PHE A 100 -39.69 -29.18 5.18
CA PHE A 100 -39.25 -27.84 4.79
C PHE A 100 -38.93 -27.81 3.30
N ASN A 101 -39.45 -26.81 2.60
CA ASN A 101 -39.12 -26.57 1.19
C ASN A 101 -37.82 -25.75 1.05
N ALA A 102 -37.20 -25.80 -0.13
CA ALA A 102 -35.95 -25.08 -0.42
C ALA A 102 -36.03 -23.57 -0.12
N SER A 103 -37.19 -22.94 -0.39
CA SER A 103 -37.39 -21.52 -0.13
C SER A 103 -37.43 -21.20 1.37
N GLN A 104 -37.88 -22.14 2.22
CA GLN A 104 -37.89 -21.97 3.66
C GLN A 104 -36.47 -21.97 4.21
N TRP A 105 -35.63 -22.92 3.77
CA TRP A 105 -34.21 -22.97 4.13
C TRP A 105 -33.47 -21.68 3.77
N TYR A 106 -33.69 -21.16 2.56
CA TYR A 106 -33.10 -19.89 2.13
C TYR A 106 -33.60 -18.68 2.93
N SER A 107 -34.84 -18.72 3.42
CA SER A 107 -35.44 -17.61 4.16
C SER A 107 -35.02 -17.53 5.63
N PHE A 108 -34.40 -18.57 6.18
CA PHE A 108 -34.02 -18.57 7.58
C PHE A 108 -32.91 -17.55 7.88
N SER A 109 -33.03 -16.89 9.04
CA SER A 109 -31.89 -16.15 9.59
C SER A 109 -30.77 -17.14 9.92
N GLU A 110 -29.56 -16.63 10.12
CA GLU A 110 -28.39 -17.49 10.33
C GLU A 110 -28.52 -18.29 11.64
N GLU A 111 -29.09 -17.69 12.69
CA GLU A 111 -29.38 -18.32 13.97
C GLU A 111 -30.47 -19.39 13.85
N ASN A 112 -31.53 -19.08 13.09
CA ASN A 112 -32.62 -20.02 12.85
C ASN A 112 -32.14 -21.20 12.00
N LEU A 113 -31.33 -20.97 10.97
CA LEU A 113 -30.77 -22.02 10.12
C LEU A 113 -29.94 -23.01 10.95
N MET A 114 -29.10 -22.52 11.88
CA MET A 114 -28.32 -23.39 12.77
C MET A 114 -29.21 -24.20 13.72
N THR A 115 -30.22 -23.55 14.30
CA THR A 115 -31.14 -24.20 15.25
C THR A 115 -31.95 -25.29 14.56
N GLU A 116 -32.52 -25.00 13.39
CA GLU A 116 -33.30 -25.96 12.60
C GLU A 116 -32.42 -27.09 12.03
N ALA A 117 -31.19 -26.80 11.60
CA ALA A 117 -30.23 -27.83 11.18
C ALA A 117 -29.89 -28.80 12.32
N LEU A 118 -29.73 -28.29 13.54
CA LEU A 118 -29.49 -29.12 14.73
C LEU A 118 -30.71 -30.00 15.06
N ILE A 119 -31.91 -29.42 15.02
CA ILE A 119 -33.16 -30.17 15.23
C ILE A 119 -33.28 -31.28 14.17
N LEU A 120 -32.96 -30.99 12.91
CA LEU A 120 -33.00 -31.96 11.83
C LEU A 120 -32.00 -33.10 12.03
N LYS A 121 -30.77 -32.79 12.47
CA LYS A 121 -29.74 -33.78 12.83
C LYS A 121 -30.24 -34.71 13.94
N ASP A 122 -30.83 -34.16 14.99
CA ASP A 122 -31.33 -34.93 16.13
C ASP A 122 -32.49 -35.85 15.72
N LEU A 123 -33.34 -35.41 14.79
CA LEU A 123 -34.41 -36.23 14.21
C LEU A 123 -33.87 -37.33 13.28
N ALA A 124 -32.81 -37.06 12.52
CA ALA A 124 -32.21 -38.00 11.58
C ALA A 124 -31.38 -39.10 12.26
N THR A 125 -30.67 -38.76 13.34
CA THR A 125 -29.76 -39.66 14.06
C THR A 125 -30.38 -41.03 14.42
N PRO A 126 -31.57 -41.12 15.04
CA PRO A 126 -32.15 -42.41 15.40
C PRO A 126 -32.62 -43.26 14.22
N VAL A 127 -32.86 -42.64 13.05
CA VAL A 127 -33.40 -43.32 11.85
C VAL A 127 -32.39 -43.41 10.70
N GLY A 128 -31.13 -43.02 10.92
CA GLY A 128 -30.14 -42.79 9.86
C GLY A 128 -29.88 -43.98 8.93
N VAL A 129 -29.99 -45.22 9.41
CA VAL A 129 -29.88 -46.43 8.56
C VAL A 129 -31.13 -46.63 7.70
N ALA A 130 -32.30 -46.31 8.26
CA ALA A 130 -33.58 -46.46 7.58
C ALA A 130 -33.86 -45.36 6.55
N LEU A 131 -33.05 -44.29 6.53
CA LEU A 131 -33.11 -43.24 5.51
C LEU A 131 -32.50 -43.67 4.16
N ALA A 132 -31.68 -44.72 4.12
CA ALA A 132 -30.95 -45.12 2.92
C ALA A 132 -31.82 -45.33 1.67
N PRO A 133 -33.01 -45.97 1.75
CA PRO A 133 -33.94 -46.10 0.61
C PRO A 133 -34.47 -44.76 0.07
N PHE A 134 -34.39 -43.69 0.86
CA PHE A 134 -34.87 -42.34 0.52
C PHE A 134 -33.75 -41.43 0.02
N GLY A 135 -32.56 -41.98 -0.24
CA GLY A 135 -31.42 -41.24 -0.80
C GLY A 135 -30.61 -40.44 0.22
N ALA A 136 -30.82 -40.63 1.52
CA ALA A 136 -30.00 -40.07 2.59
C ALA A 136 -29.51 -41.17 3.55
N GLY A 137 -28.39 -40.98 4.24
CA GLY A 137 -27.92 -41.97 5.21
C GLY A 137 -27.06 -41.38 6.31
N VAL A 138 -26.41 -42.25 7.09
CA VAL A 138 -25.53 -41.84 8.20
C VAL A 138 -24.40 -40.92 7.72
N ALA A 139 -23.89 -41.14 6.50
CA ALA A 139 -22.87 -40.26 5.90
C ALA A 139 -23.38 -38.81 5.72
N ASP A 140 -24.65 -38.62 5.35
CA ASP A 140 -25.23 -37.30 5.20
C ASP A 140 -25.46 -36.61 6.54
N ILE A 141 -25.78 -37.37 7.60
CA ILE A 141 -25.88 -36.83 8.97
C ILE A 141 -24.52 -36.31 9.45
N THR A 142 -23.43 -37.05 9.17
CA THR A 142 -22.07 -36.59 9.47
C THR A 142 -21.67 -35.38 8.63
N ALA A 143 -22.08 -35.34 7.35
CA ALA A 143 -21.84 -34.19 6.48
C ALA A 143 -22.60 -32.94 6.95
N LEU A 144 -23.82 -33.12 7.48
CA LEU A 144 -24.61 -32.05 8.10
C LEU A 144 -23.87 -31.49 9.32
N ASP A 145 -23.38 -32.34 10.21
CA ASP A 145 -22.65 -31.92 11.41
C ASP A 145 -21.35 -31.16 11.08
N THR A 146 -20.63 -31.65 10.07
CA THR A 146 -19.42 -31.01 9.57
C THR A 146 -19.74 -29.63 8.98
N SER A 147 -20.80 -29.53 8.18
CA SER A 147 -21.21 -28.27 7.53
C SER A 147 -21.77 -27.27 8.52
N LEU A 148 -22.52 -27.74 9.52
CA LEU A 148 -23.00 -26.93 10.63
C LEU A 148 -21.81 -26.32 11.38
N SER A 149 -20.86 -27.16 11.83
CA SER A 149 -19.66 -26.69 12.54
C SER A 149 -18.85 -25.68 11.73
N ALA A 150 -18.69 -25.92 10.43
CA ALA A 150 -17.99 -25.00 9.53
C ALA A 150 -18.73 -23.67 9.34
N PHE A 151 -20.06 -23.67 9.29
CA PHE A 151 -20.87 -22.46 9.18
C PHE A 151 -20.86 -21.65 10.49
N THR A 152 -21.01 -22.32 11.64
CA THR A 152 -20.97 -21.68 12.97
C THR A 152 -19.62 -21.00 13.23
N ALA A 153 -18.52 -21.57 12.73
CA ALA A 153 -17.20 -20.98 12.89
C ALA A 153 -17.01 -19.66 12.13
N ILE A 154 -17.72 -19.47 11.00
CA ILE A 154 -17.50 -18.34 10.09
C ILE A 154 -18.60 -17.26 10.14
N ILE A 155 -19.68 -17.51 10.89
CA ILE A 155 -20.87 -16.64 10.90
C ILE A 155 -20.53 -15.18 11.24
N ASP A 156 -19.68 -14.99 12.25
CA ASP A 156 -19.29 -13.68 12.80
C ASP A 156 -17.99 -13.13 12.19
N GLU A 157 -17.26 -13.93 11.38
CA GLU A 157 -15.97 -13.52 10.84
C GLU A 157 -16.04 -12.25 9.98
N PRO A 158 -17.03 -12.04 9.09
CA PRO A 158 -17.09 -10.82 8.29
C PRO A 158 -17.20 -9.57 9.16
N THR A 159 -18.06 -9.60 10.19
CA THR A 159 -18.25 -8.48 11.12
C THR A 159 -17.04 -8.25 12.01
N LEU A 160 -16.44 -9.34 12.53
CA LEU A 160 -15.24 -9.27 13.34
C LEU A 160 -14.08 -8.64 12.56
N ASN A 161 -13.87 -9.05 11.31
CA ASN A 161 -12.82 -8.51 10.46
C ASN A 161 -13.04 -7.02 10.11
N ILE A 162 -14.30 -6.58 9.97
CA ILE A 162 -14.62 -5.15 9.82
C ILE A 162 -14.17 -4.37 11.06
N ASP A 163 -14.42 -4.90 12.25
CA ASP A 163 -14.04 -4.23 13.50
C ASP A 163 -12.54 -4.24 13.75
N ILE A 164 -11.85 -5.35 13.42
CA ILE A 164 -10.38 -5.41 13.41
C ILE A 164 -9.81 -4.31 12.49
N ARG A 165 -10.36 -4.16 11.28
CA ARG A 165 -9.92 -3.11 10.34
C ARG A 165 -10.15 -1.69 10.88
N LYS A 166 -11.26 -1.45 11.59
CA LYS A 166 -11.51 -0.15 12.25
C LYS A 166 -10.49 0.10 13.36
N GLU A 167 -10.17 -0.91 14.14
CA GLU A 167 -9.19 -0.82 15.22
C GLU A 167 -7.79 -0.56 14.68
N ASP A 168 -7.38 -1.25 13.61
CA ASP A 168 -6.10 -1.01 12.96
C ASP A 168 -5.99 0.39 12.35
N ASN A 169 -7.09 0.94 11.83
CA ASN A 169 -7.15 2.35 11.41
C ASN A 169 -6.87 3.33 12.56
N LYS A 170 -7.38 3.05 13.77
CA LYS A 170 -7.07 3.86 14.96
C LYS A 170 -5.61 3.69 15.38
N LYS A 171 -5.07 2.46 15.33
CA LYS A 171 -3.67 2.18 15.64
C LYS A 171 -2.71 2.96 14.74
N ILE A 172 -3.02 3.14 13.45
CA ILE A 172 -2.21 3.97 12.55
C ILE A 172 -2.04 5.39 13.12
N VAL A 173 -3.13 6.02 13.53
CA VAL A 173 -3.09 7.39 14.08
C VAL A 173 -2.27 7.44 15.37
N LEU A 174 -2.47 6.45 16.25
CA LEU A 174 -1.76 6.34 17.51
C LEU A 174 -0.25 6.14 17.30
N VAL A 175 0.15 5.21 16.44
CA VAL A 175 1.56 4.92 16.16
C VAL A 175 2.25 6.10 15.47
N ILE A 176 1.54 6.82 14.59
CA ILE A 176 2.07 8.07 14.02
C ILE A 176 2.30 9.12 15.13
N GLY A 177 1.39 9.24 16.10
CA GLY A 177 1.58 10.07 17.28
C GLY A 177 2.83 9.68 18.06
N GLN A 178 2.98 8.39 18.38
CA GLN A 178 4.17 7.87 19.06
C GLN A 178 5.47 8.14 18.31
N ILE A 179 5.46 8.06 16.97
CA ILE A 179 6.64 8.37 16.16
C ILE A 179 6.96 9.88 16.23
N LYS A 180 5.94 10.75 16.18
CA LYS A 180 6.14 12.21 16.33
C LYS A 180 6.76 12.55 17.69
N ASP A 181 6.21 11.99 18.76
CA ASP A 181 6.73 12.18 20.12
C ASP A 181 8.16 11.63 20.24
N PHE A 182 8.41 10.44 19.69
CA PHE A 182 9.74 9.84 19.64
C PHE A 182 10.78 10.74 18.97
N PHE A 183 10.41 11.38 17.86
CA PHE A 183 11.29 12.33 17.21
C PHE A 183 11.55 13.55 18.10
N ASN A 184 10.48 14.21 18.57
CA ASN A 184 10.58 15.47 19.32
C ASN A 184 11.33 15.31 20.64
N ASP A 185 11.06 14.22 21.38
CA ASP A 185 11.55 14.03 22.74
C ASP A 185 12.90 13.31 22.81
N LYS A 186 13.26 12.55 21.76
CA LYS A 186 14.45 11.69 21.77
C LYS A 186 15.37 11.97 20.60
N LEU A 187 14.96 11.60 19.38
CA LEU A 187 15.90 11.57 18.25
C LEU A 187 16.40 12.97 17.87
N ASP A 188 15.49 13.94 17.76
CA ASP A 188 15.82 15.32 17.39
C ASP A 188 16.69 15.98 18.48
N VAL A 189 16.45 15.64 19.76
CA VAL A 189 17.24 16.14 20.91
C VAL A 189 18.66 15.61 20.86
N VAL A 190 18.85 14.30 20.69
CA VAL A 190 20.20 13.70 20.62
C VAL A 190 20.93 14.16 19.35
N MET A 191 20.22 14.37 18.25
CA MET A 191 20.83 14.87 17.01
C MET A 191 21.41 16.28 17.14
N LYS A 192 20.94 17.10 18.08
CA LYS A 192 21.56 18.40 18.37
C LYS A 192 22.98 18.28 18.90
N VAL A 193 23.36 17.15 19.52
CA VAL A 193 24.74 16.90 19.95
C VAL A 193 25.66 16.73 18.72
N VAL A 194 25.13 16.13 17.64
CA VAL A 194 25.87 15.96 16.38
C VAL A 194 26.12 17.30 15.71
N LYS A 195 25.30 18.33 15.95
CA LYS A 195 25.44 19.66 15.35
C LYS A 195 26.80 20.29 15.63
N SER A 196 27.34 20.16 16.83
CA SER A 196 28.63 20.76 17.19
C SER A 196 29.82 19.94 16.68
N SER A 197 29.70 18.62 16.62
CA SER A 197 30.77 17.72 16.18
C SER A 197 30.84 17.53 14.66
N ASN A 198 29.70 17.51 13.98
CA ASN A 198 29.59 17.28 12.55
C ASN A 198 28.35 18.02 11.97
N PRO A 199 28.48 19.32 11.68
CA PRO A 199 27.37 20.13 11.16
C PRO A 199 26.79 19.60 9.84
N SER A 200 27.63 19.01 8.97
CA SER A 200 27.19 18.45 7.69
C SER A 200 26.23 17.27 7.88
N LEU A 201 26.56 16.36 8.79
CA LEU A 201 25.69 15.22 9.13
C LEU A 201 24.37 15.68 9.74
N TYR A 202 24.39 16.71 10.59
CA TYR A 202 23.19 17.31 11.16
C TYR A 202 22.29 17.95 10.09
N ASN A 203 22.86 18.67 9.13
CA ASN A 203 22.09 19.28 8.03
C ASN A 203 21.47 18.21 7.13
N LEU A 204 22.21 17.14 6.83
CA LEU A 204 21.68 16.01 6.06
C LEU A 204 20.52 15.32 6.80
N TYR A 205 20.60 15.22 8.12
CA TYR A 205 19.49 14.75 8.96
C TYR A 205 18.26 15.65 8.86
N LEU A 206 18.42 16.97 8.96
CA LEU A 206 17.30 17.91 8.80
C LEU A 206 16.64 17.78 7.43
N SER A 207 17.43 17.63 6.36
CA SER A 207 16.92 17.35 5.01
C SER A 207 16.20 16.01 4.93
N ALA A 208 16.61 15.01 5.73
CA ALA A 208 15.90 13.74 5.84
C ALA A 208 14.59 13.85 6.64
N ARG A 209 14.50 14.79 7.60
CA ARG A 209 13.29 15.08 8.40
C ARG A 209 12.26 15.98 7.70
N ALA A 210 12.64 16.60 6.57
CA ALA A 210 11.71 17.32 5.72
C ALA A 210 10.64 16.36 5.16
N ILE A 211 9.37 16.76 5.26
CA ILE A 211 8.27 16.01 4.66
C ILE A 211 8.16 16.44 3.21
N ASP A 212 8.59 15.56 2.31
CA ASP A 212 8.38 15.72 0.89
C ASP A 212 6.96 15.25 0.56
N THR A 213 6.09 16.15 0.10
CA THR A 213 4.79 15.77 -0.46
C THR A 213 5.02 15.12 -1.82
N ASN A 214 5.28 13.82 -1.82
CA ASN A 214 5.46 13.06 -3.04
C ASN A 214 4.18 13.12 -3.90
N GLY A 215 4.35 13.37 -5.20
CA GLY A 215 3.27 13.29 -6.19
C GLY A 215 2.87 14.61 -6.87
N SER A 216 3.52 15.74 -6.57
CA SER A 216 3.51 16.85 -7.52
C SER A 216 4.67 16.66 -8.47
N ALA A 217 4.41 16.38 -9.75
CA ALA A 217 5.43 16.60 -10.76
C ALA A 217 5.78 18.09 -10.67
N THR A 218 6.98 18.42 -10.20
CA THR A 218 7.44 19.80 -10.22
C THR A 218 7.36 20.25 -11.68
N ALA A 219 6.58 21.30 -11.95
CA ALA A 219 6.51 21.83 -13.30
C ALA A 219 7.93 22.22 -13.72
N PRO A 220 8.34 21.95 -14.98
CA PRO A 220 9.65 22.38 -15.45
C PRO A 220 9.76 23.90 -15.27
N THR A 221 10.89 24.36 -14.73
CA THR A 221 11.23 25.78 -14.63
C THR A 221 11.14 26.43 -16.01
N VAL A 222 11.57 25.71 -17.05
CA VAL A 222 11.46 26.15 -18.44
C VAL A 222 11.06 24.98 -19.35
N LEU A 223 10.13 25.25 -20.26
CA LEU A 223 9.79 24.37 -21.38
C LEU A 223 9.94 25.18 -22.67
N LYS A 224 10.80 24.75 -23.59
CA LYS A 224 11.02 25.44 -24.87
C LYS A 224 11.18 24.42 -26.01
N MET A 225 10.75 24.85 -27.20
CA MET A 225 11.07 24.21 -28.46
C MET A 225 12.38 24.81 -29.00
N VAL A 226 13.38 23.97 -29.26
CA VAL A 226 14.66 24.38 -29.84
C VAL A 226 14.63 24.08 -31.33
N ALA A 227 14.73 25.13 -32.15
CA ALA A 227 14.67 25.01 -33.61
C ALA A 227 15.87 24.25 -34.20
N PRO A 228 15.75 23.66 -35.40
CA PRO A 228 16.85 22.99 -36.08
C PRO A 228 18.09 23.88 -36.22
N PHE A 229 19.28 23.33 -36.01
CA PHE A 229 20.57 24.01 -36.16
C PHE A 229 20.73 25.30 -35.36
N THR A 230 20.02 25.45 -34.24
CA THR A 230 20.10 26.63 -33.37
C THR A 230 20.63 26.29 -31.98
N THR A 231 21.23 27.29 -31.34
CA THR A 231 21.54 27.29 -29.91
C THR A 231 20.61 28.28 -29.23
N VAL A 232 19.92 27.85 -28.18
CA VAL A 232 18.94 28.65 -27.46
C VAL A 232 19.25 28.65 -25.97
N THR A 233 19.23 29.82 -25.36
CA THR A 233 19.29 29.96 -23.91
C THR A 233 17.97 29.49 -23.29
N MET A 234 18.06 28.43 -22.49
CA MET A 234 16.95 27.89 -21.73
C MET A 234 16.71 28.71 -20.47
N HIS A 235 17.77 29.06 -19.73
CA HIS A 235 17.67 29.77 -18.45
C HIS A 235 18.80 30.78 -18.28
N THR A 236 18.47 31.92 -17.66
CA THR A 236 19.43 32.96 -17.27
C THR A 236 19.43 33.12 -15.76
N ALA A 237 20.52 32.75 -15.11
CA ALA A 237 20.73 32.93 -13.68
C ALA A 237 21.11 34.37 -13.35
N VAL A 238 20.66 34.88 -12.20
CA VAL A 238 21.00 36.23 -11.70
C VAL A 238 22.48 36.33 -11.33
N ALA A 239 23.04 35.25 -10.80
CA ALA A 239 24.46 35.09 -10.49
C ALA A 239 24.84 33.60 -10.64
N TYR A 240 26.12 33.33 -10.89
CA TYR A 240 26.64 31.97 -10.91
C TYR A 240 26.66 31.38 -9.49
N SER A 241 26.20 30.14 -9.36
CA SER A 241 26.26 29.37 -8.12
C SER A 241 26.69 27.94 -8.46
N GLU A 242 27.77 27.48 -7.82
CA GLU A 242 28.37 26.16 -8.06
C GLU A 242 27.45 24.99 -7.68
N ASP A 243 26.54 25.25 -6.73
CA ASP A 243 25.63 24.28 -6.13
C ASP A 243 24.29 24.15 -6.88
N THR A 244 24.06 24.95 -7.92
CA THR A 244 22.82 24.88 -8.71
C THR A 244 22.77 23.58 -9.51
N PHE A 245 21.66 22.84 -9.39
CA PHE A 245 21.37 21.65 -10.18
C PHE A 245 20.56 22.01 -11.42
N TYR A 246 21.07 21.60 -12.57
CA TYR A 246 20.36 21.65 -13.85
C TYR A 246 19.94 20.24 -14.25
N THR A 247 18.63 20.00 -14.25
CA THR A 247 18.04 18.77 -14.79
C THR A 247 17.38 19.08 -16.12
N ILE A 248 17.82 18.41 -17.18
CA ILE A 248 17.33 18.63 -18.54
C ILE A 248 16.80 17.32 -19.09
N GLN A 249 15.62 17.40 -19.69
CA GLN A 249 15.00 16.28 -20.39
C GLN A 249 14.80 16.64 -21.87
N ASN A 250 15.33 15.79 -22.75
CA ASN A 250 15.08 15.84 -24.17
C ASN A 250 13.81 15.04 -24.48
N ARG A 251 12.76 15.70 -25.01
CA ARG A 251 11.52 15.02 -25.44
C ARG A 251 11.43 14.83 -26.95
N GLY A 252 12.44 15.24 -27.71
CA GLY A 252 12.54 15.01 -29.14
C GLY A 252 13.08 13.63 -29.50
N SER A 253 13.06 13.34 -30.80
CA SER A 253 13.58 12.12 -31.41
C SER A 253 15.09 12.15 -31.68
N ASP A 254 15.69 13.33 -31.64
CA ASP A 254 17.09 13.57 -31.99
C ASP A 254 17.89 14.05 -30.77
N ALA A 255 19.19 13.76 -30.75
CA ALA A 255 20.07 14.15 -29.65
C ALA A 255 20.35 15.67 -29.67
N VAL A 256 20.45 16.27 -28.48
CA VAL A 256 20.83 17.68 -28.30
C VAL A 256 22.05 17.77 -27.39
N THR A 257 22.77 18.90 -27.43
CA THR A 257 23.83 19.19 -26.45
C THR A 257 23.40 20.34 -25.55
N PHE A 258 23.79 20.30 -24.28
CA PHE A 258 23.56 21.40 -23.35
C PHE A 258 24.85 21.77 -22.62
N SER A 259 25.00 23.05 -22.30
CA SER A 259 26.18 23.58 -21.60
C SER A 259 25.81 24.83 -20.80
N LEU A 260 26.68 25.21 -19.88
CA LEU A 260 26.61 26.48 -19.18
C LEU A 260 27.56 27.48 -19.84
N SER A 261 27.05 28.66 -20.20
CA SER A 261 27.75 29.67 -20.98
C SER A 261 27.77 31.02 -20.26
N THR A 262 28.80 31.82 -20.56
CA THR A 262 28.91 33.22 -20.14
C THR A 262 28.25 34.19 -21.12
N THR A 263 27.85 33.70 -22.29
CA THR A 263 27.25 34.49 -23.38
C THR A 263 25.92 33.90 -23.82
N ASP A 264 24.97 34.78 -24.13
CA ASP A 264 23.63 34.38 -24.53
C ASP A 264 23.63 33.65 -25.89
N ASN A 265 22.88 32.55 -26.00
CA ASN A 265 22.73 31.72 -27.20
C ASN A 265 24.04 31.19 -27.82
N SER A 266 25.12 31.13 -27.04
CA SER A 266 26.40 30.55 -27.46
C SER A 266 26.72 29.32 -26.62
N GLU A 267 27.22 28.27 -27.27
CA GLU A 267 27.65 27.03 -26.61
C GLU A 267 28.77 27.32 -25.61
N GLY A 268 28.67 26.70 -24.42
CA GLY A 268 29.67 26.79 -23.36
C GLY A 268 30.84 25.82 -23.56
N PRO A 269 31.83 25.83 -22.65
CA PRO A 269 33.08 25.12 -22.81
C PRO A 269 32.94 23.59 -22.75
N GLU A 270 32.00 23.06 -21.96
CA GLU A 270 31.82 21.62 -21.76
C GLU A 270 30.39 21.17 -22.15
N PRO A 271 30.10 21.00 -23.46
CA PRO A 271 28.80 20.54 -23.93
C PRO A 271 28.57 19.07 -23.58
N VAL A 272 27.44 18.80 -22.93
CA VAL A 272 26.99 17.46 -22.57
C VAL A 272 25.93 16.99 -23.57
N THR A 273 26.18 15.86 -24.22
CA THR A 273 25.19 15.23 -25.11
C THR A 273 24.04 14.61 -24.31
N LEU A 274 22.82 14.82 -24.80
CA LEU A 274 21.58 14.29 -24.26
C LEU A 274 20.82 13.58 -25.39
N GLY A 275 20.72 12.26 -25.32
CA GLY A 275 20.03 11.44 -26.31
C GLY A 275 18.51 11.68 -26.34
N ALA A 276 17.84 11.09 -27.32
CA ALA A 276 16.38 11.16 -27.46
C ALA A 276 15.67 10.53 -26.26
N GLY A 277 14.71 11.25 -25.67
CA GLY A 277 14.00 10.81 -24.47
C GLY A 277 14.84 10.81 -23.17
N GLU A 278 16.13 11.14 -23.25
CA GLU A 278 17.04 11.06 -22.12
C GLU A 278 16.83 12.25 -21.16
N THR A 279 17.01 11.98 -19.87
CA THR A 279 17.05 13.00 -18.82
C THR A 279 18.41 12.95 -18.12
N ARG A 280 19.07 14.10 -17.97
CA ARG A 280 20.33 14.21 -17.24
C ARG A 280 20.29 15.35 -16.25
N THR A 281 20.95 15.13 -15.12
CA THR A 281 21.18 16.12 -14.08
C THR A 281 22.67 16.40 -13.96
N ARG A 282 23.04 17.68 -13.87
CA ARG A 282 24.42 18.13 -13.66
C ARG A 282 24.44 19.33 -12.71
N LEU A 283 25.46 19.37 -11.85
CA LEU A 283 25.81 20.57 -11.09
C LEU A 283 26.39 21.62 -12.02
N ALA A 284 26.15 22.89 -11.73
CA ALA A 284 26.71 24.02 -12.47
C ALA A 284 28.25 23.94 -12.53
N SER A 285 28.90 23.62 -11.41
CA SER A 285 30.36 23.42 -11.31
C SER A 285 30.91 22.31 -12.20
N ASN A 286 30.09 21.33 -12.58
CA ASN A 286 30.47 20.26 -13.51
C ASN A 286 30.24 20.63 -14.98
N LEU A 287 29.58 21.76 -15.27
CA LEU A 287 29.31 22.24 -16.62
C LEU A 287 30.22 23.40 -17.02
N ALA A 288 30.55 24.29 -16.09
CA ALA A 288 31.54 25.35 -16.31
C ALA A 288 31.99 25.93 -14.96
N VAL A 289 33.19 26.48 -14.91
CA VAL A 289 33.71 27.24 -13.74
C VAL A 289 33.05 28.61 -13.59
N SER A 290 32.33 29.08 -14.61
CA SER A 290 31.54 30.31 -14.61
C SER A 290 30.52 30.29 -15.74
N GLY A 291 29.41 31.01 -15.58
CA GLY A 291 28.38 31.16 -16.62
C GLY A 291 26.99 31.34 -16.03
N THR A 292 26.18 32.21 -16.63
CA THR A 292 24.81 32.49 -16.18
C THR A 292 23.76 32.00 -17.18
N PHE A 293 24.16 31.59 -18.37
CA PHE A 293 23.24 31.16 -19.44
C PHE A 293 23.32 29.65 -19.62
N LEU A 294 22.29 28.92 -19.21
CA LEU A 294 22.18 27.52 -19.58
C LEU A 294 21.61 27.43 -20.99
N VAL A 295 22.40 26.91 -21.91
CA VAL A 295 22.08 26.84 -23.34
C VAL A 295 21.88 25.41 -23.80
N VAL A 296 21.01 25.24 -24.79
CA VAL A 296 20.82 23.97 -25.50
C VAL A 296 21.02 24.21 -26.98
N LYS A 297 21.86 23.39 -27.60
CA LYS A 297 22.12 23.36 -29.03
C LYS A 297 21.44 22.15 -29.64
N ASN A 298 20.67 22.40 -30.68
CA ASN A 298 20.03 21.38 -31.49
C ASN A 298 20.80 21.23 -32.80
N PRO A 299 21.65 20.19 -32.95
CA PRO A 299 22.38 19.95 -34.20
C PRO A 299 21.52 19.26 -35.28
N SER A 300 20.27 18.90 -34.99
CA SER A 300 19.41 18.13 -35.89
C SER A 300 18.58 19.01 -36.83
N ALA A 301 18.01 18.38 -37.86
CA ALA A 301 17.10 19.02 -38.82
C ALA A 301 15.65 19.15 -38.32
N SER A 302 15.33 18.57 -37.16
CA SER A 302 14.00 18.58 -36.55
C SER A 302 13.97 19.48 -35.32
N SER A 303 12.84 20.11 -35.03
CA SER A 303 12.69 20.85 -33.77
C SER A 303 12.58 19.89 -32.58
N VAL A 304 13.24 20.21 -31.47
CA VAL A 304 13.28 19.36 -30.27
C VAL A 304 12.64 20.09 -29.09
N GLU A 305 11.69 19.43 -28.41
CA GLU A 305 11.14 19.94 -27.15
C GLU A 305 12.07 19.59 -25.98
N VAL A 306 12.44 20.59 -25.19
CA VAL A 306 13.33 20.42 -24.04
C VAL A 306 12.68 20.99 -22.79
N LYS A 307 12.74 20.23 -21.70
CA LYS A 307 12.33 20.63 -20.35
C LYS A 307 13.54 20.82 -19.47
N LEU A 308 13.50 21.86 -18.65
CA LEU A 308 14.54 22.22 -17.70
C LEU A 308 13.95 22.41 -16.31
N TRP A 309 14.59 21.83 -15.31
CA TRP A 309 14.40 22.14 -13.89
C TRP A 309 15.70 22.72 -13.35
N VAL A 310 15.57 23.82 -12.62
CA VAL A 310 16.66 24.48 -11.89
C VAL A 310 16.36 24.35 -10.40
N GLU A 311 17.26 23.70 -9.68
CA GLU A 311 17.15 23.39 -8.24
C GLU A 311 18.35 23.92 -7.46
#